data_AF-A0A4Q3Y0Z0-F1
#
_entry.id   AF-A0A4Q3Y0Z0-F1
#
_cell.length_a   1.000
_cell.length_b   1.000
_cell.length_c   1.000
_cell.angle_alpha   90.00
_cell.angle_beta   90.00
_cell.angle_gamma   90.00
#
_symmetry.space_group_name_H-M   'P 1'
#
loop_
_entity.id
_entity.type
_entity.pdbx_description
1 polymer ?
#
loop_
_entity_poly.entity_id
_entity_poly.type
_entity_poly.pdbx_seq_one_letter_code
_entity_poly.pdbx_strand_id
1 'polypeptide(L)'
;MHRPTERLRGRRAVAQRKRRVMMHPLCADCAKEDVVKTTDEIDHVKPLAQGGSDTDDNVQGLCFHHHAIKTAREDHGHEGAANHPAWLQPSAIPLEIVCGPPCSGKTTYVHERANPGDVVIDLDEIQEAIEPRFRHWSDHTDGQLLNKAIRTRNAMLGALSRATSGKAFLIVSAPNKAERDWWASQTGGNVTLLDPGPAECKRRAKERGTPNAIRGVDEWHMKAGQPWTPSKSKRNIEIGLDGFPVE
;
A
#
# COMPACT_ATOMS: atom_id res chain seq x y z
N MET A 1 -32.61 14.95 0.28
CA MET A 1 -31.35 15.70 0.42
C MET A 1 -30.78 15.39 1.81
N HIS A 2 -29.71 14.61 1.90
CA HIS A 2 -29.07 14.29 3.19
C HIS A 2 -28.22 15.50 3.61
N ARG A 3 -28.50 16.09 4.77
CA ARG A 3 -27.75 17.24 5.29
C ARG A 3 -26.38 16.71 5.75
N PRO A 4 -25.24 17.27 5.30
CA PRO A 4 -23.93 16.78 5.71
C PRO A 4 -23.78 16.85 7.23
N THR A 5 -23.35 15.75 7.86
CA THR A 5 -23.02 15.75 9.29
C THR A 5 -21.85 16.70 9.53
N GLU A 6 -22.05 17.73 10.36
CA GLU A 6 -21.02 18.73 10.67
C GLU A 6 -19.88 18.08 11.47
N ARG A 7 -18.65 18.14 10.94
CA ARG A 7 -17.47 17.61 11.63
C ARG A 7 -17.07 18.54 12.76
N LEU A 8 -16.80 17.98 13.94
CA LEU A 8 -16.14 18.72 15.01
C LEU A 8 -14.78 19.22 14.55
N ARG A 9 -14.37 20.40 15.04
CA ARG A 9 -13.09 21.03 14.74
C ARG A 9 -12.35 21.48 16.00
N GLY A 10 -11.05 21.79 15.85
CA GLY A 10 -10.21 22.35 16.90
C GLY A 10 -10.07 21.43 18.12
N ARG A 11 -9.95 22.02 19.33
CA ARG A 11 -9.70 21.28 20.58
C ARG A 11 -10.75 20.20 20.86
N ARG A 12 -12.02 20.44 20.48
CA ARG A 12 -13.12 19.49 20.67
C ARG A 12 -12.93 18.22 19.84
N ALA A 13 -12.51 18.37 18.58
CA ALA A 13 -12.18 17.22 17.72
C ALA A 13 -10.98 16.43 18.25
N VAL A 14 -9.94 17.13 18.73
CA VAL A 14 -8.75 16.47 19.33
C VAL A 14 -9.15 15.66 20.57
N ALA A 15 -9.96 16.24 21.46
CA ALA A 15 -10.44 15.55 22.66
C ALA A 15 -11.30 14.32 22.31
N GLN A 16 -12.19 14.46 21.32
CA GLN A 16 -13.01 13.34 20.86
C GLN A 16 -12.16 12.22 20.24
N ARG A 17 -11.18 12.55 19.39
CA ARG A 17 -10.27 11.56 18.79
C ARG A 17 -9.49 10.81 19.86
N LYS A 18 -8.93 11.53 20.85
CA LYS A 18 -8.24 10.92 22.00
C LYS A 18 -9.16 9.95 22.77
N ARG A 19 -10.40 10.37 23.06
CA ARG A 19 -11.38 9.49 23.70
C ARG A 19 -11.66 8.23 22.88
N ARG A 20 -11.90 8.38 21.57
CA ARG A 20 -12.20 7.26 20.67
C ARG A 20 -11.02 6.29 20.52
N VAL A 21 -9.78 6.79 20.48
CA VAL A 21 -8.59 5.92 20.53
C VAL A 21 -8.53 5.11 21.82
N MET A 22 -8.92 5.67 22.98
CA MET A 22 -8.97 4.90 24.23
C MET A 22 -10.10 3.86 24.23
N MET A 23 -11.22 4.11 23.57
CA MET A 23 -12.34 3.16 23.45
C MET A 23 -12.08 2.06 22.42
N HIS A 24 -11.34 2.39 21.36
CA HIS A 24 -10.93 1.48 20.30
C HIS A 24 -9.39 1.48 20.26
N PRO A 25 -8.71 0.82 21.21
CA PRO A 25 -7.25 0.86 21.30
C PRO A 25 -6.55 0.00 20.24
N LEU A 26 -7.28 -0.93 19.64
CA LEU A 26 -6.76 -1.90 18.67
C LEU A 26 -7.43 -1.73 17.31
N CYS A 27 -6.68 -2.04 16.25
CA CYS A 27 -7.18 -2.13 14.90
C CYS A 27 -8.26 -3.23 14.80
N ALA A 28 -9.48 -2.82 14.44
CA ALA A 28 -10.62 -3.71 14.32
C ALA A 28 -10.44 -4.77 13.22
N ASP A 29 -9.67 -4.45 12.17
CA ASP A 29 -9.40 -5.39 11.07
C ASP A 29 -8.25 -6.34 11.38
N CYS A 30 -7.14 -5.86 11.97
CA CYS A 30 -6.09 -6.76 12.47
C CYS A 30 -6.64 -7.77 13.48
N ALA A 31 -7.59 -7.36 14.33
CA ALA A 31 -8.22 -8.26 15.29
C ALA A 31 -8.99 -9.41 14.62
N LYS A 32 -9.54 -9.21 13.41
CA LYS A 32 -10.19 -10.27 12.62
C LYS A 32 -9.18 -11.23 11.98
N GLU A 33 -7.92 -10.79 11.88
CA GLU A 33 -6.78 -11.55 11.36
C GLU A 33 -5.97 -12.20 12.50
N ASP A 34 -6.51 -12.20 13.73
CA ASP A 34 -5.82 -12.67 14.95
C ASP A 34 -4.49 -11.95 15.23
N VAL A 35 -4.36 -10.71 14.77
CA VAL A 35 -3.19 -9.84 14.99
C VAL A 35 -3.53 -8.72 15.95
N VAL A 36 -2.72 -8.56 17.00
CA VAL A 36 -2.83 -7.42 17.93
C VAL A 36 -2.02 -6.25 17.38
N LYS A 37 -2.73 -5.22 16.89
CA LYS A 37 -2.11 -3.97 16.42
C LYS A 37 -2.87 -2.78 16.98
N THR A 38 -2.14 -1.75 17.41
CA THR A 38 -2.75 -0.53 17.95
C THR A 38 -3.46 0.28 16.88
N THR A 39 -4.40 1.11 17.32
CA THR A 39 -5.09 2.07 16.45
C THR A 39 -4.20 3.26 16.14
N ASP A 40 -4.04 3.54 14.85
CA ASP A 40 -3.37 4.73 14.33
C ASP A 40 -4.40 5.83 14.00
N GLU A 41 -5.51 5.41 13.39
CA GLU A 41 -6.58 6.25 12.87
C GLU A 41 -7.94 5.81 13.41
N ILE A 42 -8.74 6.77 13.85
CA ILE A 42 -10.16 6.55 14.15
C ILE A 42 -10.95 6.88 12.90
N ASP A 43 -11.74 5.91 12.46
CA ASP A 43 -12.45 5.98 11.20
C ASP A 43 -13.92 5.58 11.38
N HIS A 44 -14.78 6.11 10.50
CA HIS A 44 -16.21 5.83 10.56
C HIS A 44 -16.53 4.50 9.91
N VAL A 45 -17.25 3.62 10.60
CA VAL A 45 -17.67 2.30 10.08
C VAL A 45 -18.51 2.49 8.80
N LYS A 46 -19.53 3.34 8.88
CA LYS A 46 -20.22 3.89 7.71
C LYS A 46 -19.72 5.32 7.45
N PRO A 47 -19.14 5.62 6.28
CA PRO A 47 -18.63 6.96 5.99
C PRO A 47 -19.69 8.04 6.08
N LEU A 48 -19.32 9.22 6.57
CA LEU A 48 -20.22 10.38 6.65
C LEU A 48 -20.78 10.76 5.27
N ALA A 49 -19.95 10.69 4.23
CA ALA A 49 -20.35 10.97 2.85
C ALA A 49 -21.41 10.00 2.31
N GLN A 50 -21.49 8.80 2.87
CA GLN A 50 -22.48 7.77 2.53
C GLN A 50 -23.66 7.75 3.54
N GLY A 51 -23.79 8.80 4.35
CA GLY A 51 -24.85 8.95 5.34
C GLY A 51 -24.63 8.18 6.64
N GLY A 52 -23.36 8.08 7.08
CA GLY A 52 -23.01 7.68 8.44
C GLY A 52 -23.17 8.82 9.45
N SER A 53 -23.39 8.47 10.71
CA SER A 53 -23.44 9.41 11.83
C SER A 53 -22.06 9.62 12.45
N ASP A 54 -21.80 10.80 13.02
CA ASP A 54 -20.58 11.03 13.82
C ASP A 54 -20.81 10.68 15.29
N THR A 55 -21.21 9.44 15.55
CA THR A 55 -21.48 8.88 16.89
C THR A 55 -20.43 7.84 17.26
N ASP A 56 -20.26 7.59 18.56
CA ASP A 56 -19.27 6.60 19.02
C ASP A 56 -19.61 5.16 18.56
N ASP A 57 -20.88 4.86 18.30
CA ASP A 57 -21.29 3.56 17.75
C ASP A 57 -20.95 3.38 16.26
N ASN A 58 -20.62 4.46 15.54
CA ASN A 58 -20.26 4.44 14.12
C ASN A 58 -18.76 4.69 13.91
N VAL A 59 -17.91 4.42 14.91
CA VAL A 59 -16.45 4.51 14.75
C VAL A 59 -15.76 3.20 15.07
N GLN A 60 -14.58 3.04 14.48
CA GLN A 60 -13.67 1.93 14.72
C GLN A 60 -12.23 2.47 14.75
N GLY A 61 -11.37 1.76 15.47
CA GLY A 61 -9.93 1.99 15.39
C GLY A 61 -9.33 1.15 14.27
N LEU A 62 -8.49 1.75 13.43
CA LEU A 62 -7.76 1.06 12.37
C LEU A 62 -6.27 1.42 12.43
N CYS A 63 -5.41 0.47 12.03
CA CYS A 63 -4.02 0.79 11.74
C CYS A 63 -3.91 1.51 10.38
N PHE A 64 -2.78 2.17 10.10
CA PHE A 64 -2.59 2.89 8.84
C PHE A 64 -2.79 2.01 7.59
N HIS A 65 -2.42 0.72 7.68
CA HIS A 65 -2.62 -0.25 6.59
C HIS A 65 -4.10 -0.45 6.28
N HIS A 66 -4.88 -0.95 7.25
CA HIS A 66 -6.31 -1.22 7.03
C HIS A 66 -7.11 0.05 6.77
N HIS A 67 -6.72 1.18 7.37
CA HIS A 67 -7.32 2.47 7.05
C HIS A 67 -7.12 2.85 5.57
N ALA A 68 -5.88 2.74 5.05
CA ALA A 68 -5.59 3.05 3.65
C ALA A 68 -6.33 2.13 2.66
N ILE A 69 -6.52 0.85 3.01
CA ILE A 69 -7.31 -0.10 2.22
C ILE A 69 -8.78 0.29 2.22
N LYS A 70 -9.37 0.59 3.39
CA LYS A 70 -10.76 1.02 3.50
C LYS A 70 -11.00 2.32 2.73
N THR A 71 -10.13 3.31 2.87
CA THR A 71 -10.22 4.56 2.11
C THR A 71 -10.25 4.30 0.60
N ALA A 72 -9.41 3.38 0.09
CA ALA A 72 -9.39 3.07 -1.35
C ALA A 72 -10.62 2.30 -1.85
N ARG A 73 -11.23 1.46 -1.01
CA ARG A 73 -12.51 0.81 -1.31
C ARG A 73 -13.65 1.83 -1.42
N GLU A 74 -13.62 2.86 -0.57
CA GLU A 74 -14.67 3.89 -0.46
C GLU A 74 -14.48 5.08 -1.42
N ASP A 75 -13.29 5.22 -2.01
CA ASP A 75 -12.97 6.25 -2.99
C ASP A 75 -13.59 5.95 -4.37
N HIS A 76 -14.18 6.96 -5.00
CA HIS A 76 -14.82 6.86 -6.32
C HIS A 76 -14.31 7.87 -7.36
N GLY A 77 -13.21 8.60 -7.14
CA GLY A 77 -12.85 9.69 -8.08
C GLY A 77 -11.41 10.22 -8.12
N HIS A 78 -10.51 9.80 -7.24
CA HIS A 78 -9.14 10.35 -7.26
C HIS A 78 -8.25 9.65 -8.30
N GLU A 79 -7.70 10.42 -9.24
CA GLU A 79 -6.75 9.94 -10.24
C GLU A 79 -5.30 10.37 -9.93
N GLY A 80 -4.34 9.87 -10.71
CA GLY A 80 -2.98 10.40 -10.80
C GLY A 80 -2.00 9.88 -9.76
N ALA A 81 -2.10 8.62 -9.39
CA ALA A 81 -1.15 7.95 -8.51
C ALA A 81 0.29 8.03 -9.08
N ALA A 82 1.25 8.40 -8.24
CA ALA A 82 2.67 8.43 -8.62
C ALA A 82 3.31 7.04 -8.44
N ASN A 83 3.86 6.46 -9.51
CA ASN A 83 4.60 5.19 -9.42
C ASN A 83 5.85 5.31 -8.56
N HIS A 84 6.55 6.44 -8.68
CA HIS A 84 7.75 6.79 -7.93
C HIS A 84 7.50 8.09 -7.16
N PRO A 85 6.85 8.03 -5.98
CA PRO A 85 6.50 9.21 -5.18
C PRO A 85 7.76 9.84 -4.54
N ALA A 86 8.32 10.86 -5.19
CA ALA A 86 9.54 11.55 -4.73
C ALA A 86 9.39 12.36 -3.43
N TRP A 87 8.18 12.41 -2.86
CA TRP A 87 7.89 13.09 -1.59
C TRP A 87 8.02 12.18 -0.36
N LEU A 88 8.22 10.87 -0.56
CA LEU A 88 8.38 9.93 0.55
C LEU A 88 9.55 10.36 1.44
N GLN A 89 9.33 10.25 2.75
CA GLN A 89 10.40 10.34 3.75
C GLN A 89 10.97 8.94 4.03
N PRO A 90 12.22 8.83 4.49
CA PRO A 90 12.79 7.55 4.90
C PRO A 90 11.94 6.84 5.95
N SER A 91 11.92 5.51 5.89
CA SER A 91 11.25 4.68 6.87
C SER A 91 11.89 4.85 8.25
N ALA A 92 11.08 4.99 9.30
CA ALA A 92 11.56 5.04 10.69
C ALA A 92 11.83 3.65 11.28
N ILE A 93 11.34 2.60 10.61
CA ILE A 93 11.59 1.19 10.96
C ILE A 93 12.38 0.49 9.84
N PRO A 94 13.05 -0.65 10.11
CA PRO A 94 13.75 -1.39 9.07
C PRO A 94 12.83 -1.73 7.89
N LEU A 95 13.23 -1.35 6.67
CA LEU A 95 12.50 -1.64 5.44
C LEU A 95 13.35 -2.50 4.51
N GLU A 96 12.80 -3.63 4.08
CA GLU A 96 13.38 -4.48 3.04
C GLU A 96 12.59 -4.34 1.73
N ILE A 97 13.25 -3.94 0.67
CA ILE A 97 12.68 -3.75 -0.67
C ILE A 97 12.99 -5.02 -1.48
N VAL A 98 11.98 -5.86 -1.69
CA VAL A 98 12.11 -7.13 -2.39
C VAL A 98 11.75 -6.95 -3.87
N CYS A 99 12.76 -7.10 -4.72
CA CYS A 99 12.71 -6.85 -6.17
C CYS A 99 12.79 -8.15 -6.98
N GLY A 100 12.32 -8.15 -8.22
CA GLY A 100 12.46 -9.31 -9.12
C GLY A 100 11.30 -9.51 -10.11
N PRO A 101 11.47 -10.38 -11.12
CA PRO A 101 10.45 -10.63 -12.13
C PRO A 101 9.19 -11.29 -11.53
N PRO A 102 8.05 -11.26 -12.24
CA PRO A 102 6.92 -12.13 -11.92
C PRO A 102 7.37 -13.59 -11.73
N CYS A 103 6.74 -14.30 -10.79
CA CYS A 103 7.06 -15.70 -10.47
C CYS A 103 8.47 -15.95 -9.88
N SER A 104 9.26 -14.92 -9.54
CA SER A 104 10.57 -15.12 -8.90
C SER A 104 10.50 -15.61 -7.45
N GLY A 105 9.34 -15.45 -6.79
CA GLY A 105 9.11 -15.90 -5.41
C GLY A 105 9.06 -14.78 -4.37
N LYS A 106 8.95 -13.50 -4.77
CA LYS A 106 8.91 -12.34 -3.86
C LYS A 106 7.90 -12.45 -2.73
N THR A 107 6.63 -12.68 -3.08
CA THR A 107 5.53 -12.81 -2.10
C THR A 107 5.82 -13.94 -1.11
N THR A 108 6.24 -15.12 -1.59
CA THR A 108 6.65 -16.24 -0.72
C THR A 108 7.83 -15.87 0.19
N TYR A 109 8.88 -15.25 -0.37
CA TYR A 109 10.05 -14.83 0.39
C TYR A 109 9.70 -13.87 1.54
N VAL A 110 8.79 -12.93 1.29
CA VAL A 110 8.33 -11.96 2.29
C VAL A 110 7.48 -12.64 3.35
N HIS A 111 6.47 -13.43 2.98
CA HIS A 111 5.58 -14.08 3.95
C HIS A 111 6.29 -15.10 4.84
N GLU A 112 7.34 -15.75 4.37
CA GLU A 112 8.18 -16.63 5.20
C GLU A 112 9.01 -15.88 6.25
N ARG A 113 9.16 -14.55 6.12
CA ARG A 113 10.03 -13.72 6.95
C ARG A 113 9.28 -12.66 7.76
N ALA A 114 8.09 -12.29 7.33
CA ALA A 114 7.25 -11.32 8.02
C ALA A 114 6.67 -11.97 9.29
N ASN A 115 6.83 -11.30 10.42
CA ASN A 115 6.16 -11.68 11.65
C ASN A 115 4.75 -11.06 11.71
N PRO A 116 3.82 -11.63 12.49
CA PRO A 116 2.58 -10.95 12.83
C PRO A 116 2.86 -9.53 13.35
N GLY A 117 2.24 -8.53 12.69
CA GLY A 117 2.41 -7.11 13.01
C GLY A 117 3.36 -6.34 12.10
N ASP A 118 4.26 -7.02 11.38
CA ASP A 118 5.09 -6.40 10.33
C ASP A 118 4.21 -5.83 9.21
N VAL A 119 4.72 -4.83 8.50
CA VAL A 119 4.00 -4.20 7.40
C VAL A 119 4.46 -4.80 6.08
N VAL A 120 3.57 -5.52 5.40
CA VAL A 120 3.81 -5.99 4.02
C VAL A 120 3.11 -5.03 3.06
N ILE A 121 3.89 -4.46 2.14
CA ILE A 121 3.42 -3.57 1.09
C ILE A 121 3.60 -4.29 -0.24
N ASP A 122 2.61 -5.10 -0.62
CA ASP A 122 2.52 -5.76 -1.92
C ASP A 122 1.38 -5.14 -2.74
N LEU A 123 1.70 -4.60 -3.92
CA LEU A 123 0.69 -4.01 -4.79
C LEU A 123 -0.35 -5.06 -5.20
N ASP A 124 0.07 -6.31 -5.35
CA ASP A 124 -0.81 -7.40 -5.75
C ASP A 124 -1.85 -7.68 -4.65
N GLU A 125 -1.42 -7.84 -3.40
CA GLU A 125 -2.31 -8.03 -2.24
C GLU A 125 -3.21 -6.83 -1.98
N ILE A 126 -2.71 -5.61 -2.18
CA ILE A 126 -3.51 -4.40 -2.07
C ILE A 126 -4.65 -4.42 -3.09
N GLN A 127 -4.41 -4.86 -4.33
CA GLN A 127 -5.46 -4.96 -5.34
C GLN A 127 -6.52 -5.99 -4.96
N GLU A 128 -6.13 -7.18 -4.50
CA GLU A 128 -7.06 -8.22 -4.02
C GLU A 128 -7.85 -7.76 -2.80
N ALA A 129 -7.20 -7.03 -1.89
CA ALA A 129 -7.86 -6.44 -0.75
C ALA A 129 -8.87 -5.37 -1.19
N ILE A 130 -8.57 -4.52 -2.16
CA ILE A 130 -9.52 -3.50 -2.64
C ILE A 130 -10.70 -4.15 -3.40
N GLU A 131 -10.43 -5.11 -4.30
CA GLU A 131 -11.43 -5.81 -5.11
C GLU A 131 -11.22 -7.33 -5.01
N PRO A 132 -11.95 -8.03 -4.11
CA PRO A 132 -11.78 -9.48 -3.90
C PRO A 132 -12.09 -10.36 -5.13
N ARG A 133 -12.77 -9.84 -6.16
CA ARG A 133 -12.99 -10.54 -7.42
C ARG A 133 -11.85 -10.36 -8.42
N PHE A 134 -10.90 -9.47 -8.14
CA PHE A 134 -9.71 -9.28 -8.96
C PHE A 134 -8.89 -10.56 -9.04
N ARG A 135 -8.32 -10.83 -10.20
CA ARG A 135 -7.44 -11.97 -10.44
C ARG A 135 -6.22 -11.51 -11.20
N HIS A 136 -5.04 -11.73 -10.63
CA HIS A 136 -3.76 -11.40 -11.25
C HIS A 136 -3.61 -12.10 -12.60
N TRP A 137 -3.01 -11.39 -13.56
CA TRP A 137 -2.70 -11.91 -14.89
C TRP A 137 -3.93 -12.36 -15.71
N SER A 138 -5.13 -11.90 -15.35
CA SER A 138 -6.33 -12.00 -16.19
C SER A 138 -6.27 -11.01 -17.37
N ASP A 139 -7.08 -11.23 -18.41
CA ASP A 139 -6.99 -10.50 -19.70
C ASP A 139 -7.37 -9.01 -19.64
N HIS A 140 -7.77 -8.49 -18.47
CA HIS A 140 -8.21 -7.10 -18.32
C HIS A 140 -7.42 -6.37 -17.23
N THR A 141 -6.76 -5.28 -17.61
CA THR A 141 -6.14 -4.34 -16.66
C THR A 141 -7.17 -3.29 -16.27
N ASP A 142 -7.64 -3.32 -15.01
CA ASP A 142 -8.46 -2.25 -14.45
C ASP A 142 -7.56 -1.08 -14.01
N GLY A 143 -7.52 -0.03 -14.84
CA GLY A 143 -6.72 1.16 -14.57
C GLY A 143 -7.15 1.94 -13.32
N GLN A 144 -8.43 1.89 -12.94
CA GLN A 144 -8.91 2.54 -11.72
C GLN A 144 -8.46 1.77 -10.49
N LEU A 145 -8.59 0.44 -10.49
CA LEU A 145 -8.09 -0.41 -9.42
C LEU A 145 -6.58 -0.25 -9.25
N LEU A 146 -5.82 -0.25 -10.35
CA LEU A 146 -4.38 -0.03 -10.31
C LEU A 146 -4.03 1.33 -9.69
N ASN A 147 -4.73 2.40 -10.10
CA ASN A 147 -4.52 3.73 -9.54
C ASN A 147 -4.83 3.78 -8.03
N LYS A 148 -5.93 3.15 -7.59
CA LYS A 148 -6.27 3.02 -6.17
C LYS A 148 -5.19 2.28 -5.38
N ALA A 149 -4.74 1.13 -5.90
CA ALA A 149 -3.71 0.33 -5.24
C ALA A 149 -2.37 1.08 -5.13
N ILE A 150 -1.96 1.82 -6.17
CA ILE A 150 -0.74 2.65 -6.12
C ILE A 150 -0.90 3.76 -5.06
N ARG A 151 -2.07 4.39 -4.92
CA ARG A 151 -2.33 5.39 -3.86
C ARG A 151 -2.28 4.76 -2.47
N THR A 152 -2.91 3.61 -2.27
CA THR A 152 -2.84 2.86 -1.00
C THR A 152 -1.40 2.49 -0.66
N ARG A 153 -0.64 1.93 -1.61
CA ARG A 153 0.78 1.63 -1.45
C ARG A 153 1.58 2.87 -1.03
N ASN A 154 1.37 4.00 -1.70
CA ASN A 154 2.06 5.26 -1.36
C ASN A 154 1.68 5.76 0.04
N ALA A 155 0.42 5.61 0.45
CA ALA A 155 -0.03 5.95 1.78
C ALA A 155 0.62 5.09 2.86
N MET A 156 0.70 3.77 2.63
CA MET A 156 1.40 2.84 3.52
C MET A 156 2.89 3.18 3.63
N LEU A 157 3.55 3.47 2.50
CA LEU A 157 4.95 3.91 2.48
C LEU A 157 5.17 5.21 3.25
N GLY A 158 4.32 6.22 3.04
CA GLY A 158 4.41 7.50 3.75
C GLY A 158 4.25 7.34 5.27
N ALA A 159 3.39 6.43 5.71
CA ALA A 159 3.18 6.14 7.13
C ALA A 159 4.42 5.52 7.81
N LEU A 160 5.31 4.84 7.08
CA LEU A 160 6.50 4.22 7.65
C LEU A 160 7.46 5.22 8.32
N SER A 161 7.46 6.48 7.88
CA SER A 161 8.26 7.56 8.49
C SER A 161 7.86 7.91 9.92
N ARG A 162 6.68 7.46 10.36
CA ARG A 162 6.12 7.68 11.70
C ARG A 162 5.94 6.37 12.48
N ALA A 163 6.28 5.23 11.87
CA ALA A 163 6.19 3.95 12.53
C ALA A 163 7.19 3.88 13.70
N THR A 164 6.75 3.31 14.82
CA THR A 164 7.54 3.29 16.07
C THR A 164 8.11 1.90 16.40
N SER A 165 7.64 0.85 15.72
CA SER A 165 8.05 -0.53 15.98
C SER A 165 7.76 -1.44 14.77
N GLY A 166 8.36 -2.64 14.79
CA GLY A 166 8.19 -3.66 13.74
C GLY A 166 9.19 -3.53 12.59
N LYS A 167 8.99 -4.33 11.55
CA LYS A 167 9.70 -4.29 10.26
C LYS A 167 8.69 -4.07 9.13
N ALA A 168 9.17 -3.51 8.02
CA ALA A 168 8.40 -3.37 6.80
C ALA A 168 9.05 -4.10 5.61
N PHE A 169 8.22 -4.55 4.69
CA PHE A 169 8.61 -5.13 3.40
C PHE A 169 7.88 -4.38 2.28
N LEU A 170 8.61 -3.99 1.24
CA LEU A 170 8.06 -3.44 0.01
C LEU A 170 8.34 -4.41 -1.13
N ILE A 171 7.31 -4.95 -1.76
CA ILE A 171 7.44 -5.75 -2.98
C ILE A 171 7.30 -4.84 -4.19
N VAL A 172 8.33 -4.80 -5.03
CA VAL A 172 8.33 -4.06 -6.30
C VAL A 172 8.95 -4.89 -7.42
N SER A 173 8.59 -4.63 -8.67
CA SER A 173 9.24 -5.31 -9.80
C SER A 173 10.68 -4.81 -10.00
N ALA A 174 10.85 -3.49 -10.14
CA ALA A 174 12.12 -2.76 -10.26
C ALA A 174 13.23 -3.49 -11.08
N PRO A 175 13.02 -3.73 -12.38
CA PRO A 175 13.97 -4.47 -13.22
C PRO A 175 15.35 -3.81 -13.32
N ASN A 176 15.40 -2.48 -13.30
CA ASN A 176 16.63 -1.73 -13.48
C ASN A 176 17.36 -1.52 -12.15
N LYS A 177 18.70 -1.60 -12.16
CA LYS A 177 19.51 -1.28 -10.96
C LYS A 177 19.25 0.15 -10.49
N ALA A 178 19.21 1.12 -11.40
CA ALA A 178 18.96 2.52 -11.06
C ALA A 178 17.58 2.76 -10.42
N GLU A 179 16.55 1.98 -10.80
CA GLU A 179 15.23 2.04 -10.15
C GLU A 179 15.29 1.51 -8.72
N ARG A 180 16.01 0.40 -8.50
CA ARG A 180 16.21 -0.16 -7.16
C ARG A 180 17.00 0.80 -6.27
N ASP A 181 18.06 1.39 -6.81
CA ASP A 181 18.87 2.39 -6.11
C ASP A 181 18.02 3.63 -5.74
N TRP A 182 17.08 4.04 -6.61
CA TRP A 182 16.13 5.12 -6.30
C TRP A 182 15.18 4.74 -5.16
N TRP A 183 14.62 3.53 -5.16
CA TRP A 183 13.77 3.08 -4.05
C TRP A 183 14.55 3.05 -2.73
N ALA A 184 15.78 2.53 -2.76
CA ALA A 184 16.66 2.50 -1.60
C ALA A 184 16.97 3.90 -1.07
N SER A 185 17.35 4.83 -1.96
CA SER A 185 17.69 6.20 -1.56
C SER A 185 16.48 6.98 -1.04
N GLN A 186 15.30 6.79 -1.67
CA GLN A 186 14.09 7.51 -1.31
C GLN A 186 13.50 7.05 0.03
N THR A 187 13.60 5.76 0.33
CA THR A 187 12.95 5.16 1.52
C THR A 187 13.93 4.80 2.64
N GLY A 188 15.24 4.82 2.39
CA GLY A 188 16.25 4.30 3.30
C GLY A 188 16.24 2.77 3.43
N GLY A 189 15.50 2.07 2.58
CA GLY A 189 15.36 0.61 2.63
C GLY A 189 16.53 -0.15 2.00
N ASN A 190 16.73 -1.39 2.46
CA ASN A 190 17.72 -2.31 1.89
C ASN A 190 17.10 -3.15 0.78
N VAL A 191 17.79 -3.27 -0.36
CA VAL A 191 17.28 -3.99 -1.53
C VAL A 191 17.69 -5.46 -1.53
N THR A 192 16.71 -6.35 -1.69
CA THR A 192 16.89 -7.78 -1.96
C THR A 192 16.38 -8.08 -3.37
N LEU A 193 17.25 -8.52 -4.28
CA LEU A 193 16.87 -8.93 -5.64
C LEU A 193 16.69 -10.46 -5.70
N LEU A 194 15.49 -10.92 -6.06
CA LEU A 194 15.17 -12.32 -6.34
C LEU A 194 15.00 -12.51 -7.83
N ASP A 195 16.00 -13.09 -8.48
CA ASP A 195 15.98 -13.42 -9.89
C ASP A 195 16.56 -14.84 -10.13
N PRO A 196 15.72 -15.89 -10.18
CA PRO A 196 16.15 -17.23 -10.53
C PRO A 196 16.35 -17.43 -12.04
N GLY A 197 16.18 -16.37 -12.84
CA GLY A 197 16.27 -16.39 -14.29
C GLY A 197 14.93 -16.64 -15.00
N PRO A 198 14.88 -16.35 -16.31
CA PRO A 198 13.63 -16.33 -17.08
C PRO A 198 13.05 -17.74 -17.27
N ALA A 199 13.90 -18.76 -17.45
CA ALA A 199 13.46 -20.14 -17.66
C ALA A 199 12.66 -20.66 -16.46
N GLU A 200 13.18 -20.43 -15.24
CA GLU A 200 12.55 -20.87 -14.00
C GLU A 200 11.26 -20.08 -13.70
N CYS A 201 11.29 -18.76 -13.87
CA CYS A 201 10.09 -17.93 -13.70
C CYS A 201 8.96 -18.35 -14.64
N LYS A 202 9.27 -18.65 -15.92
CA LYS A 202 8.28 -19.13 -16.90
C LYS A 202 7.77 -20.54 -16.59
N ARG A 203 8.63 -21.44 -16.11
CA ARG A 203 8.22 -22.78 -15.65
C ARG A 203 7.19 -22.65 -14.52
N ARG A 204 7.50 -21.83 -13.49
CA ARG A 204 6.59 -21.54 -12.37
C ARG A 204 5.27 -20.90 -12.82
N ALA A 205 5.30 -19.99 -13.80
CA ALA A 205 4.10 -19.37 -14.35
C ALA A 205 3.15 -20.41 -14.98
N LYS A 206 3.71 -21.37 -15.74
CA LYS A 206 2.93 -22.46 -16.34
C LYS A 206 2.32 -23.37 -15.28
N GLU A 207 3.10 -23.77 -14.28
CA GLU A 207 2.63 -24.64 -13.19
C GLU A 207 1.53 -24.01 -12.34
N ARG A 208 1.59 -22.69 -12.14
CA ARG A 208 0.55 -21.93 -11.42
C ARG A 208 -0.71 -21.67 -12.25
N GLY A 209 -0.71 -22.01 -13.54
CA GLY A 209 -1.84 -21.72 -14.44
C GLY A 209 -1.98 -20.24 -14.79
N THR A 210 -0.89 -19.47 -14.75
CA THR A 210 -0.87 -18.03 -15.11
C THR A 210 -0.03 -17.78 -16.37
N PRO A 211 -0.43 -18.31 -17.55
CA PRO A 211 0.39 -18.22 -18.77
C PRO A 211 0.66 -16.77 -19.20
N ASN A 212 -0.24 -15.83 -18.91
CA ASN A 212 -0.07 -14.41 -19.19
C ASN A 212 1.11 -13.78 -18.42
N ALA A 213 1.56 -14.36 -17.31
CA ALA A 213 2.74 -13.91 -16.58
C ALA A 213 4.05 -14.14 -17.35
N ILE A 214 4.09 -15.07 -18.31
CA ILE A 214 5.27 -15.35 -19.14
C ILE A 214 5.73 -14.08 -19.87
N ARG A 215 4.79 -13.32 -20.45
CA ARG A 215 5.09 -12.04 -21.10
C ARG A 215 5.69 -11.04 -20.11
N GLY A 216 5.15 -10.97 -18.89
CA GLY A 216 5.68 -10.11 -17.84
C GLY A 216 7.10 -10.49 -17.40
N VAL A 217 7.44 -11.79 -17.39
CA VAL A 217 8.81 -12.26 -17.15
C VAL A 217 9.76 -11.78 -18.25
N ASP A 218 9.36 -11.93 -19.52
CA ASP A 218 10.16 -11.50 -20.67
C ASP A 218 10.38 -9.99 -20.67
N GLU A 219 9.32 -9.21 -20.46
CA GLU A 219 9.38 -7.75 -20.37
C GLU A 219 10.30 -7.28 -19.23
N TRP A 220 10.26 -7.95 -18.08
CA TRP A 220 11.10 -7.60 -16.94
C TRP A 220 12.59 -7.78 -17.27
N HIS A 221 12.98 -8.92 -17.84
CA HIS A 221 14.38 -9.19 -18.20
C HIS A 221 14.87 -8.30 -19.33
N MET A 222 14.02 -8.01 -20.32
CA MET A 222 14.32 -7.05 -21.38
C MET A 222 14.58 -5.66 -20.78
N LYS A 223 13.70 -5.18 -19.89
CA LYS A 223 13.85 -3.88 -19.22
C LYS A 223 15.08 -3.82 -18.34
N ALA A 224 15.46 -4.90 -17.68
CA ALA A 224 16.62 -4.94 -16.78
C ALA A 224 17.94 -4.53 -17.48
N GLY A 225 18.05 -4.77 -18.80
CA GLY A 225 19.19 -4.35 -19.62
C GLY A 225 19.12 -2.92 -20.19
N GLN A 226 18.04 -2.18 -19.93
CA GLN A 226 17.82 -0.84 -20.49
C GLN A 226 18.13 0.27 -19.46
N PRO A 227 18.36 1.52 -19.89
CA PRO A 227 18.36 2.67 -18.99
C PRO A 227 17.00 2.87 -18.33
N TRP A 228 17.01 3.25 -17.05
CA TRP A 228 15.78 3.59 -16.34
C TRP A 228 15.51 5.09 -16.40
N THR A 229 14.25 5.44 -16.67
CA THR A 229 13.75 6.81 -16.59
C THR A 229 12.58 6.81 -15.61
N PRO A 230 12.64 7.58 -14.50
CA PRO A 230 11.52 7.66 -13.56
C PRO A 230 10.28 8.23 -14.25
N SER A 231 9.10 7.73 -13.87
CA SER A 231 7.85 8.30 -14.36
C SER A 231 7.75 9.77 -13.92
N LYS A 232 7.54 10.70 -14.85
CA LYS A 232 7.27 12.10 -14.51
C LYS A 232 5.96 12.17 -13.71
N SER A 233 5.99 12.73 -12.50
CA SER A 233 4.75 13.15 -11.84
C SER A 233 4.07 14.18 -12.74
N LYS A 234 2.83 13.92 -13.15
CA LYS A 234 2.06 14.86 -13.99
C LYS A 234 1.55 16.08 -13.22
N ARG A 235 1.76 16.15 -11.91
CA ARG A 235 1.30 17.24 -11.04
C ARG A 235 2.39 17.70 -10.07
N ASN A 236 2.47 19.01 -9.85
CA ASN A 236 3.10 19.55 -8.65
C ASN A 236 2.18 19.21 -7.49
N ILE A 237 2.68 18.40 -6.56
CA ILE A 237 1.92 17.94 -5.40
C ILE A 237 2.51 18.67 -4.20
N GLU A 238 1.72 19.53 -3.55
CA GLU A 238 2.07 20.09 -2.24
C GLU A 238 1.99 18.98 -1.20
N ILE A 239 2.92 18.94 -0.24
CA ILE A 239 2.96 17.89 0.78
C ILE A 239 2.57 18.51 2.12
N GLY A 240 1.51 17.97 2.72
CA GLY A 240 1.00 18.38 4.01
C GLY A 240 1.95 17.99 5.13
N LEU A 241 1.72 18.57 6.32
CA LEU A 241 2.50 18.28 7.53
C LEU A 241 2.39 16.82 8.00
N ASP A 242 1.41 16.08 7.49
CA ASP A 242 1.22 14.64 7.71
C ASP A 242 2.07 13.76 6.79
N GLY A 243 2.81 14.37 5.85
CA GLY A 243 3.63 13.68 4.86
C GLY A 243 2.85 13.18 3.64
N PHE A 244 1.61 13.63 3.45
CA PHE A 244 0.76 13.25 2.32
C PHE A 244 0.56 14.40 1.33
N PRO A 245 0.27 14.11 0.06
CA PRO A 245 -0.26 15.08 -0.89
C PRO A 245 -1.42 15.91 -0.30
N VAL A 246 -1.29 17.24 -0.28
CA VAL A 246 -2.41 18.16 -0.11
C VAL A 246 -3.18 18.17 -1.43
N GLU A 247 -4.47 17.86 -1.38
CA GLU A 247 -5.38 18.02 -2.53
C GLU A 247 -5.80 19.47 -2.72
#